data_AF-A0A816S995-F1
#
_entry.id   AF-A0A816S995-F1
#
_cell.length_a   1.000
_cell.length_b   1.000
_cell.length_c   1.000
_cell.angle_alpha   90.00
_cell.angle_beta   90.00
_cell.angle_gamma   90.00
#
_symmetry.space_group_name_H-M   'P 1'
#
loop_
_entity.id
_entity.type
_entity.pdbx_description
1 polymer ?
#
loop_
_entity_poly.entity_id
_entity_poly.type
_entity_poly.pdbx_seq_one_letter_code
_entity_poly.pdbx_strand_id
1 'polypeptide(L)' 'MTNKSLVPKSTIDYPWAKTIEEIANYYNVDEEIGLSEERVNEDIQIYEPN' A
#
# COMPACT_ATOMS: atom_id res chain seq x y z
N MET A 1 12.39 17.19 -8.67
CA MET A 1 12.37 15.74 -9.02
C MET A 1 11.19 15.15 -8.29
N THR A 2 10.12 14.79 -8.99
CA THR A 2 8.92 14.25 -8.35
C THR A 2 9.12 12.75 -8.22
N ASN A 3 9.49 12.29 -7.02
CA ASN A 3 9.40 10.86 -6.69
C ASN A 3 7.91 10.51 -6.73
N LYS A 4 7.46 9.98 -7.87
CA LYS A 4 6.15 9.37 -7.97
C LYS A 4 6.21 8.13 -7.08
N SER A 5 5.45 8.18 -5.98
CA SER A 5 5.23 7.05 -5.09
C SER A 5 4.96 5.79 -5.93
N LEU A 6 5.75 4.74 -5.68
CA LEU A 6 5.80 3.52 -6.50
C LEU A 6 4.56 2.64 -6.38
N VAL A 7 3.59 3.02 -5.55
CA VAL A 7 2.39 2.23 -5.38
C VAL A 7 1.35 2.65 -6.41
N PRO A 8 0.96 1.73 -7.30
CA PRO A 8 -0.04 2.04 -8.30
C PRO A 8 -1.35 2.41 -7.60
N LYS A 9 -2.04 3.43 -8.11
CA LYS A 9 -3.42 3.81 -7.73
C LYS A 9 -4.45 2.69 -7.96
N SER A 10 -4.02 1.47 -8.28
CA SER A 10 -4.92 0.37 -8.59
C SER A 10 -5.40 -0.31 -7.32
N THR A 11 -6.71 -0.53 -7.27
CA THR A 11 -7.32 -1.47 -6.33
C THR A 11 -6.93 -2.88 -6.70
N ILE A 12 -6.62 -3.70 -5.70
CA ILE A 12 -6.43 -5.13 -5.91
C ILE A 12 -7.78 -5.79 -6.21
N ASP A 13 -7.84 -6.60 -7.27
CA ASP A 13 -9.06 -7.33 -7.61
C ASP A 13 -9.24 -8.55 -6.68
N TYR A 14 -10.46 -8.69 -6.14
CA TYR A 14 -10.88 -9.81 -5.29
C TYR A 14 -9.89 -10.13 -4.14
N PRO A 15 -9.57 -9.18 -3.24
CA PRO A 15 -8.58 -9.39 -2.17
C PRO A 15 -8.93 -10.57 -1.26
N TRP A 16 -10.20 -10.84 -1.03
CA TRP A 16 -10.67 -11.97 -0.21
C TRP A 16 -10.37 -13.35 -0.80
N ALA A 17 -9.97 -13.43 -2.07
CA ALA A 17 -9.59 -14.66 -2.74
C ALA A 17 -8.06 -14.87 -2.79
N LYS A 18 -7.29 -13.99 -2.15
CA LYS A 18 -5.82 -14.00 -2.13
C LYS A 18 -5.28 -14.43 -0.77
N THR A 19 -4.04 -14.90 -0.75
CA THR A 19 -3.34 -15.17 0.50
C THR A 19 -2.92 -13.87 1.17
N ILE A 20 -2.62 -13.94 2.48
CA ILE A 20 -2.09 -12.80 3.23
C ILE A 20 -0.78 -12.32 2.60
N GLU A 21 0.12 -13.24 2.24
CA GLU A 21 1.39 -12.94 1.57
C GLU A 21 1.19 -12.21 0.23
N GLU A 22 0.22 -12.61 -0.59
CA GLU A 22 -0.09 -11.94 -1.86
C GLU A 22 -0.58 -10.50 -1.64
N ILE A 23 -1.40 -10.29 -0.61
CA ILE A 23 -1.89 -8.95 -0.24
C ILE A 23 -0.72 -8.11 0.30
N ALA A 24 0.10 -8.69 1.17
CA ALA A 24 1.24 -8.01 1.79
C ALA A 24 2.26 -7.56 0.74
N ASN A 25 2.58 -8.44 -0.21
CA ASN A 25 3.45 -8.13 -1.34
C ASN A 25 2.86 -7.06 -2.27
N TYR A 26 1.55 -7.11 -2.55
CA TYR A 26 0.90 -6.11 -3.41
C TYR A 26 0.96 -4.70 -2.80
N TYR A 27 0.67 -4.58 -1.51
CA TYR A 27 0.72 -3.30 -0.80
C TYR A 27 2.12 -2.94 -0.29
N ASN A 28 3.11 -3.81 -0.50
CA ASN A 28 4.47 -3.67 0.00
C ASN A 28 4.50 -3.35 1.51
N VAL A 29 3.77 -4.16 2.29
CA VAL A 29 3.62 -4.03 3.74
C VAL A 29 4.27 -5.22 4.44
N ASP A 30 4.99 -4.94 5.52
CA ASP A 30 5.52 -5.98 6.40
C ASP A 30 4.39 -6.53 7.27
N GLU A 31 4.25 -7.86 7.35
CA GLU A 31 3.14 -8.50 8.06
C GLU A 31 3.22 -8.34 9.59
N GLU A 32 4.42 -8.18 10.15
CA GLU A 32 4.61 -8.05 11.60
C GLU A 32 4.67 -6.58 12.04
N ILE A 33 5.27 -5.72 11.22
CA ILE A 33 5.59 -4.33 11.55
C ILE A 33 4.58 -3.35 10.92
N GLY A 34 4.00 -3.69 9.77
CA GLY A 34 3.13 -2.83 8.99
C GLY A 34 3.87 -1.88 8.04
N LEU A 35 3.23 -0.75 7.71
CA LEU A 35 3.81 0.28 6.83
C LEU A 35 4.74 1.20 7.61
N SER A 36 5.78 1.72 6.95
CA SER A 36 6.60 2.78 7.53
C SER A 36 5.81 4.10 7.67
N GLU A 37 6.23 4.96 8.60
CA GLU A 37 5.60 6.26 8.81
C GLU A 37 5.68 7.16 7.56
N GLU A 38 6.82 7.14 6.86
CA GLU A 38 6.99 7.83 5.57
C GLU A 38 5.93 7.37 4.56
N ARG A 39 5.72 6.06 4.47
CA ARG A 39 4.77 5.45 3.54
C ARG A 39 3.32 5.82 3.87
N VAL A 40 2.96 5.80 5.15
CA VAL A 40 1.63 6.24 5.61
C VAL A 40 1.38 7.71 5.24
N ASN A 41 2.37 8.58 5.45
CA ASN A 41 2.27 9.99 5.10
C ASN A 41 2.13 10.20 3.58
N GLU A 42 2.85 9.44 2.76
CA GLU A 42 2.64 9.46 1.30
C GLU A 42 1.21 9.08 0.93
N ASP A 43 0.69 8.00 1.52
CA ASP A 43 -0.64 7.47 1.18
C ASP A 43 -1.77 8.44 1.58
N ILE A 44 -1.68 9.11 2.73
CA ILE A 44 -2.65 10.14 3.14
C ILE A 44 -2.69 11.30 2.13
N GLN A 45 -1.54 11.70 1.58
CA GLN A 45 -1.49 12.78 0.57
C GLN A 45 -2.06 12.34 -0.79
N ILE A 46 -2.00 11.04 -1.11
CA ILE A 46 -2.45 10.50 -2.40
C ILE A 46 -3.94 10.16 -2.40
N TYR A 47 -4.41 9.53 -1.33
CA TYR A 47 -5.77 8.98 -1.22
C TYR A 47 -6.72 9.87 -0.43
N GLU A 48 -6.21 10.97 0.15
CA GLU A 48 -6.90 11.83 1.12
C GLU A 48 -7.22 11.07 2.43
N PRO A 49 -7.51 11.78 3.54
CA PRO A 49 -7.97 11.13 4.76
C PRO A 49 -9.23 10.32 4.48
N ASN A 50 -9.22 9.04 4.88
CA ASN A 50 -10.36 8.14 4.77
C ASN A 50 -11.50 8.55 5.72
#